data_AF-A0AA51GT92-F1
#
_entry.id   AF-A0AA51GT92-F1
#
_cell.length_a   1.000
_cell.length_b   1.000
_cell.length_c   1.000
_cell.angle_alpha   90.00
_cell.angle_beta   90.00
_cell.angle_gamma   90.00
#
_symmetry.space_group_name_H-M   'P 1'
#
loop_
_entity.id
_entity.type
_entity.pdbx_description
1 polymer ?
#
loop_
_entity_poly.entity_id
_entity_poly.type
_entity_poly.pdbx_seq_one_letter_code
_entity_poly.pdbx_strand_id
1 'polypeptide(L)'
;MNRNRSPQISLGITSLVVILTVLSLTIFSVMTLSTALNERHLSQKSAIAMKRYYEAEAYCTEIANELGKIWENKGDVREFMAFAEENNLDCQLEENEIYFSYQCPIDERQALFAAICIGKDFEIQQWRVQSTQDWQADESLQIWDGESME
;
A
#
# COMPACT_ATOMS: atom_id res chain seq x y z
N MET A 1 -74.11 8.25 -4.10
CA MET A 1 -74.16 6.79 -3.89
C MET A 1 -72.89 6.20 -4.51
N ASN A 2 -71.84 5.99 -3.70
CA ASN A 2 -70.51 5.65 -4.21
C ASN A 2 -70.37 4.11 -4.22
N ARG A 3 -70.36 3.49 -5.41
CA ARG A 3 -70.18 2.04 -5.57
C ARG A 3 -68.68 1.73 -5.47
N ASN A 4 -68.23 1.30 -4.30
CA ASN A 4 -66.93 0.65 -4.14
C ASN A 4 -66.95 -0.67 -4.93
N ARG A 5 -66.31 -0.69 -6.11
CA ARG A 5 -66.00 -1.94 -6.81
C ARG A 5 -64.77 -2.54 -6.15
N SER A 6 -64.96 -3.60 -5.37
CA SER A 6 -63.85 -4.41 -4.87
C SER A 6 -63.11 -5.03 -6.07
N PRO A 7 -61.79 -4.80 -6.22
CA PRO A 7 -61.04 -5.40 -7.32
C PRO A 7 -61.06 -6.92 -7.18
N GLN A 8 -61.60 -7.63 -8.17
CA GLN A 8 -61.47 -9.09 -8.26
C GLN A 8 -60.05 -9.41 -8.74
N ILE A 9 -59.15 -9.63 -7.78
CA ILE A 9 -57.79 -10.07 -8.07
C ILE A 9 -57.86 -11.48 -8.66
N SER A 10 -57.40 -11.64 -9.90
CA SER A 10 -57.31 -12.94 -10.56
C SER A 10 -56.27 -13.79 -9.82
N LEU A 11 -56.67 -14.98 -9.35
CA LEU A 11 -55.81 -15.90 -8.59
C LEU A 11 -54.42 -16.15 -9.25
N GLY A 12 -54.36 -16.10 -10.58
CA GLY A 12 -53.12 -16.22 -11.36
C GLY A 12 -52.14 -15.05 -11.21
N ILE A 13 -52.61 -13.81 -11.05
CA ILE A 13 -51.73 -12.63 -10.90
C ILE A 13 -51.07 -12.66 -9.52
N THR A 14 -51.81 -13.02 -8.47
CA THR A 14 -51.24 -13.18 -7.11
C THR A 14 -50.14 -14.24 -7.09
N SER A 15 -50.36 -15.40 -7.74
CA SER A 15 -49.36 -16.47 -7.84
C SER A 15 -48.09 -16.01 -8.58
N LEU A 16 -48.26 -15.30 -9.70
CA LEU A 16 -47.14 -14.79 -10.49
C LEU A 16 -46.31 -13.76 -9.72
N VAL A 17 -46.96 -12.85 -8.96
CA VAL A 17 -46.26 -11.88 -8.11
C VAL A 17 -45.48 -12.61 -7.02
N VAL A 18 -46.05 -13.63 -6.36
CA VAL A 18 -45.33 -14.42 -5.35
C VAL A 18 -44.10 -15.10 -5.95
N ILE A 19 -44.23 -15.77 -7.09
CA ILE A 19 -43.09 -16.42 -7.75
C ILE A 19 -42.01 -15.39 -8.12
N LEU A 20 -42.39 -14.27 -8.73
CA LEU A 20 -41.46 -13.20 -9.10
C LEU A 20 -40.74 -12.63 -7.88
N THR A 21 -41.47 -12.36 -6.79
CA THR A 21 -40.87 -11.84 -5.55
C THR A 21 -39.85 -12.83 -5.00
N VAL A 22 -40.19 -14.13 -4.90
CA VAL A 22 -39.25 -15.15 -4.41
C VAL A 22 -38.01 -15.23 -5.30
N LEU A 23 -38.17 -15.22 -6.63
CA LEU A 23 -37.03 -15.19 -7.57
C LEU A 23 -36.18 -13.93 -7.42
N SER A 24 -36.79 -12.77 -7.21
CA SER A 24 -36.05 -11.53 -6.97
C SER A 24 -35.28 -11.57 -5.65
N LEU A 25 -35.90 -12.08 -4.57
CA LEU A 25 -35.25 -12.22 -3.26
C LEU A 25 -34.07 -13.19 -3.30
N THR A 26 -34.19 -14.31 -4.02
CA THR A 26 -33.08 -15.25 -4.17
C THR A 26 -31.91 -14.62 -4.93
N ILE A 27 -32.17 -13.89 -6.01
CA ILE A 27 -31.12 -13.17 -6.76
C ILE A 27 -30.45 -12.12 -5.85
N PHE A 28 -31.24 -11.30 -5.13
CA PHE A 28 -30.70 -10.31 -4.21
C PHE A 28 -29.89 -10.95 -3.08
N SER A 29 -30.35 -12.09 -2.54
CA SER A 29 -29.62 -12.83 -1.51
C SER A 29 -28.28 -13.35 -2.01
N VAL A 30 -28.24 -13.88 -3.25
CA VAL A 30 -26.99 -14.38 -3.85
C VAL A 30 -26.01 -13.25 -4.13
N MET A 31 -26.50 -12.12 -4.68
CA MET A 31 -25.68 -10.93 -4.89
C MET A 31 -25.10 -10.40 -3.58
N THR A 32 -25.94 -10.28 -2.54
CA THR A 32 -25.50 -9.83 -1.20
C THR A 32 -24.42 -10.75 -0.64
N LEU A 33 -24.58 -12.07 -0.76
CA LEU A 33 -23.57 -13.03 -0.32
C LEU A 33 -22.26 -12.92 -1.13
N SER A 34 -22.35 -12.76 -2.45
CA SER A 34 -21.18 -12.61 -3.32
C SER A 34 -20.40 -11.33 -2.97
N THR A 35 -21.11 -10.21 -2.77
CA THR A 35 -20.51 -8.94 -2.32
C THR A 35 -19.84 -9.10 -0.95
N ALA A 36 -20.53 -9.69 0.04
CA ALA A 36 -19.99 -9.90 1.37
C ALA A 36 -18.73 -10.79 1.38
N LEU A 37 -18.69 -11.82 0.53
CA LEU A 37 -17.50 -12.67 0.37
C LEU A 37 -16.33 -11.90 -0.26
N ASN A 38 -16.60 -11.08 -1.28
CA ASN A 38 -15.57 -10.27 -1.91
C ASN A 38 -15.02 -9.19 -0.96
N GLU A 39 -15.89 -8.51 -0.22
CA GLU A 39 -15.50 -7.53 0.81
C GLU A 39 -14.65 -8.17 1.91
N ARG A 40 -15.05 -9.35 2.38
CA ARG A 40 -14.25 -10.11 3.36
C ARG A 40 -12.86 -10.40 2.82
N HIS A 41 -12.76 -10.87 1.58
CA HIS A 41 -11.48 -11.20 0.97
C HIS A 41 -10.60 -9.95 0.75
N LEU A 42 -11.19 -8.85 0.30
CA LEU A 42 -10.49 -7.56 0.17
C LEU A 42 -9.98 -7.05 1.53
N SER A 43 -10.83 -7.10 2.56
CA SER A 43 -10.49 -6.70 3.92
C SER A 43 -9.33 -7.52 4.47
N GLN A 44 -9.34 -8.85 4.26
CA GLN A 44 -8.24 -9.73 4.66
C GLN A 44 -6.93 -9.35 3.96
N LYS A 45 -6.96 -9.11 2.64
CA LYS A 45 -5.78 -8.67 1.89
C LYS A 45 -5.24 -7.34 2.41
N SER A 46 -6.13 -6.38 2.67
CA SER A 46 -5.76 -5.07 3.21
C SER A 46 -5.13 -5.19 4.60
N ALA A 47 -5.69 -6.02 5.49
CA ALA A 47 -5.13 -6.26 6.81
C ALA A 47 -3.73 -6.89 6.75
N ILE A 48 -3.51 -7.85 5.84
CA ILE A 48 -2.19 -8.46 5.62
C ILE A 48 -1.20 -7.42 5.08
N ALA A 49 -1.60 -6.61 4.10
CA ALA A 49 -0.74 -5.57 3.53
C ALA A 49 -0.34 -4.53 4.58
N MET A 50 -1.31 -4.06 5.38
CA MET A 50 -1.05 -3.13 6.47
C MET A 50 -0.13 -3.72 7.55
N LYS A 51 -0.32 -4.99 7.90
CA LYS A 51 0.58 -5.68 8.83
C LYS A 51 2.02 -5.70 8.32
N ARG A 52 2.23 -6.11 7.06
CA ARG A 52 3.57 -6.14 6.45
C ARG A 52 4.24 -4.77 6.39
N TYR A 53 3.44 -3.74 6.07
CA TYR A 53 3.93 -2.36 6.08
C TYR A 53 4.46 -1.96 7.46
N TYR A 54 3.70 -2.21 8.53
CA TYR A 54 4.15 -1.90 9.88
C TYR A 54 5.30 -2.78 10.38
N GLU A 55 5.39 -4.04 9.93
CA GLU A 55 6.55 -4.90 10.20
C GLU A 55 7.83 -4.31 9.57
N ALA A 56 7.74 -3.84 8.32
CA ALA A 56 8.86 -3.17 7.65
C ALA A 56 9.23 -1.84 8.31
N GLU A 57 8.23 -1.04 8.69
CA GLU A 57 8.44 0.23 9.40
C GLU A 57 9.09 0.01 10.77
N ALA A 58 8.65 -1.00 11.52
CA ALA A 58 9.24 -1.34 12.81
C ALA A 58 10.74 -1.67 12.67
N TYR A 59 11.09 -2.49 11.69
CA TYR A 59 12.50 -2.82 11.40
C TYR A 59 13.32 -1.57 11.03
N CYS A 60 12.80 -0.74 10.13
CA CYS A 60 13.49 0.49 9.75
C CYS A 60 13.66 1.47 10.92
N THR A 61 12.67 1.52 11.82
CA THR A 61 12.68 2.38 13.00
C THR A 61 13.66 1.88 14.06
N GLU A 62 13.79 0.56 14.20
CA GLU A 62 14.77 -0.04 15.11
C GLU A 62 16.20 0.33 14.70
N ILE A 63 16.52 0.24 13.41
CA ILE A 63 17.81 0.72 12.87
C ILE A 63 18.02 2.21 13.16
N ALA A 64 17.01 3.04 12.88
CA ALA A 64 17.09 4.48 13.11
C ALA A 64 17.30 4.82 14.59
N ASN A 65 16.65 4.08 15.50
CA ASN A 65 16.79 4.26 16.94
C ASN A 65 18.18 3.85 17.44
N GLU A 66 18.74 2.74 16.96
CA GLU A 66 20.11 2.35 17.32
C GLU A 66 21.14 3.36 16.82
N LEU A 67 20.99 3.85 15.59
CA LEU A 67 21.81 4.96 15.07
C LEU A 67 21.67 6.22 15.93
N GLY A 68 20.44 6.55 16.34
CA GLY A 68 20.15 7.67 17.23
C GLY A 68 20.83 7.54 18.60
N LYS A 69 20.87 6.34 19.18
CA LYS A 69 21.57 6.07 20.45
C LYS A 69 23.08 6.26 20.32
N ILE A 70 23.67 5.78 19.23
CA ILE A 70 25.11 5.98 18.95
C ILE A 70 25.40 7.48 18.83
N TRP A 71 24.54 8.21 18.12
CA TRP A 71 24.67 9.67 17.98
C TRP A 71 24.53 10.42 19.31
N GLU A 72 23.54 10.08 20.14
CA GLU A 72 23.33 10.70 21.45
C GLU A 72 24.52 10.47 22.40
N ASN A 73 25.15 9.28 22.31
CA ASN A 73 26.36 8.94 23.05
C ASN A 73 27.65 9.57 22.48
N LYS A 74 27.54 10.38 21.41
CA LYS A 74 28.68 10.95 20.67
C LYS A 74 29.63 9.88 20.14
N GLY A 75 29.06 8.80 19.60
CA GLY A 75 29.80 7.72 18.98
C GLY A 75 30.72 8.21 17.88
N ASP A 76 31.87 7.54 17.74
CA ASP A 76 32.85 7.85 16.70
C ASP A 76 32.40 7.26 15.35
N VAL A 77 32.95 7.79 14.26
CA VAL A 77 32.67 7.31 12.88
C VAL A 77 32.89 5.80 12.77
N ARG A 78 33.85 5.24 13.51
CA ARG A 78 34.13 3.80 13.53
C ARG A 78 32.97 2.96 14.07
N GLU A 79 32.26 3.45 15.09
CA GLU A 79 31.11 2.74 15.67
C GLU A 79 29.94 2.72 14.68
N PHE A 80 29.71 3.86 14.01
CA PHE A 80 28.73 3.98 12.94
C PHE A 80 29.01 3.04 11.77
N MET A 81 30.26 2.99 11.29
CA MET A 81 30.64 2.10 10.18
C MET A 81 30.57 0.62 10.58
N ALA A 82 30.96 0.27 11.81
CA ALA A 82 30.84 -1.10 12.32
C ALA A 82 29.38 -1.56 12.41
N PHE A 83 28.49 -0.68 12.89
CA PHE A 83 27.04 -0.95 12.93
C PHE A 83 26.46 -1.11 11.52
N ALA A 84 26.90 -0.28 10.56
CA ALA A 84 26.51 -0.39 9.16
C ALA A 84 26.89 -1.75 8.56
N GLU A 85 28.12 -2.20 8.80
CA GLU A 85 28.64 -3.46 8.30
C GLU A 85 27.90 -4.67 8.92
N GLU A 86 27.64 -4.64 10.24
CA GLU A 86 26.91 -5.69 10.94
C GLU A 86 25.47 -5.86 10.43
N ASN A 87 24.80 -4.74 10.11
CA ASN A 87 23.42 -4.73 9.63
C ASN A 87 23.30 -4.70 8.09
N ASN A 88 24.43 -4.79 7.37
CA ASN A 88 24.49 -4.74 5.91
C ASN A 88 23.78 -3.51 5.31
N LEU A 89 24.01 -2.34 5.92
CA LEU A 89 23.48 -1.04 5.49
C LEU A 89 24.45 -0.36 4.52
N ASP A 90 23.92 0.37 3.54
CA ASP A 90 24.75 1.22 2.69
C ASP A 90 25.10 2.49 3.46
N CYS A 91 26.40 2.80 3.54
CA CYS A 91 26.90 3.94 4.27
C CYS A 91 27.96 4.70 3.47
N GLN A 92 27.85 6.02 3.46
CA GLN A 92 28.76 6.92 2.75
C GLN A 92 29.20 8.04 3.69
N LEU A 93 30.49 8.35 3.70
CA LEU A 93 31.07 9.44 4.47
C LEU A 93 31.43 10.57 3.50
N GLU A 94 30.73 11.70 3.60
CA GLU A 94 30.99 12.91 2.80
C GLU A 94 31.13 14.11 3.73
N GLU A 95 32.16 14.95 3.52
CA GLU A 95 32.32 16.25 4.22
C GLU A 95 32.13 16.23 5.76
N ASN A 96 32.49 15.12 6.42
CA ASN A 96 32.32 14.90 7.87
C ASN A 96 30.87 14.64 8.32
N GLU A 97 30.02 14.21 7.40
CA GLU A 97 28.66 13.70 7.62
C GLU A 97 28.58 12.25 7.14
N ILE A 98 27.78 11.44 7.84
CA ILE A 98 27.56 10.04 7.51
C ILE A 98 26.14 9.86 6.98
N TYR A 99 26.04 9.37 5.76
CA TYR A 99 24.79 9.06 5.09
C TYR A 99 24.53 7.57 5.17
N PHE A 100 23.41 7.19 5.76
CA PHE A 100 22.91 5.83 5.81
C PHE A 100 21.74 5.68 4.86
N SER A 101 21.79 4.65 4.02
CA SER A 101 20.69 4.28 3.12
C SER A 101 20.38 2.80 3.30
N TYR A 102 19.11 2.51 3.54
CA TYR A 102 18.64 1.14 3.72
C TYR A 102 17.20 0.98 3.27
N GLN A 103 16.86 -0.26 2.95
CA GLN A 103 15.53 -0.62 2.49
C GLN A 103 15.02 -1.87 3.19
N CYS A 104 13.73 -1.89 3.49
CA CYS A 104 13.04 -3.06 4.01
C CYS A 104 11.92 -3.47 3.05
N PRO A 105 11.94 -4.70 2.50
CA PRO A 105 10.88 -5.16 1.60
C PRO A 105 9.56 -5.31 2.35
N ILE A 106 8.49 -4.70 1.83
CA ILE A 106 7.13 -4.84 2.35
C ILE A 106 6.44 -6.02 1.65
N ASP A 107 6.63 -6.13 0.34
CA ASP A 107 6.17 -7.23 -0.48
C ASP A 107 7.06 -7.42 -1.73
N GLU A 108 6.61 -8.18 -2.72
CA GLU A 108 7.36 -8.47 -3.94
C GLU A 108 7.57 -7.25 -4.86
N ARG A 109 6.83 -6.16 -4.65
CA ARG A 109 6.80 -4.99 -5.55
C ARG A 109 7.12 -3.68 -4.85
N GLN A 110 7.16 -3.66 -3.52
CA GLN A 110 7.32 -2.47 -2.72
C GLN A 110 8.31 -2.69 -1.57
N ALA A 111 9.12 -1.67 -1.32
CA ALA A 111 9.99 -1.60 -0.15
C ALA A 111 9.90 -0.21 0.48
N LEU A 112 10.10 -0.16 1.80
CA LEU A 112 10.27 1.07 2.55
C LEU A 112 11.75 1.48 2.44
N PHE A 113 12.00 2.65 1.86
CA PHE A 113 13.35 3.22 1.75
C PHE A 113 13.52 4.30 2.82
N ALA A 114 14.57 4.13 3.63
CA ALA A 114 14.96 5.05 4.66
C ALA A 114 16.37 5.60 4.39
N ALA A 115 16.54 6.90 4.55
CA ALA A 115 17.83 7.57 4.48
C ALA A 115 18.01 8.51 5.66
N ILE A 116 19.15 8.41 6.34
CA ILE A 116 19.47 9.17 7.54
C ILE A 116 20.83 9.84 7.34
N CYS A 117 20.91 11.14 7.62
CA CYS A 117 22.15 11.91 7.64
C CYS A 117 22.54 12.19 9.08
N ILE A 118 23.78 11.87 9.43
CA ILE A 118 24.37 12.11 10.74
C ILE A 118 25.55 13.06 10.57
N GLY A 119 25.31 14.33 10.89
CA GLY A 119 26.33 15.38 10.84
C GLY A 119 26.34 16.16 12.15
N LYS A 120 26.12 17.46 12.05
CA LYS A 120 25.88 18.30 13.25
C LYS A 120 24.60 17.90 13.98
N ASP A 121 23.56 17.61 13.22
CA ASP A 121 22.25 17.19 13.69
C ASP A 121 21.95 15.78 13.14
N PHE A 122 21.01 15.08 13.77
CA PHE A 122 20.49 13.81 13.28
C PHE A 122 19.24 14.07 12.44
N GLU A 123 19.30 13.84 11.13
CA GLU A 123 18.21 14.17 10.21
C GLU A 123 17.77 12.96 9.38
N ILE A 124 16.46 12.72 9.36
CA ILE A 124 15.85 11.70 8.48
C ILE A 124 15.55 12.36 7.15
N GLN A 125 16.35 12.06 6.13
CA GLN A 125 16.25 12.63 4.78
C GLN A 125 15.12 11.98 3.97
N GLN A 126 14.92 10.66 4.15
CA GLN A 126 13.92 9.93 3.40
C GLN A 126 13.24 8.88 4.26
N TRP A 127 11.92 8.80 4.15
CA TRP A 127 11.11 7.72 4.73
C TRP A 127 9.87 7.49 3.85
N ARG A 128 10.01 6.66 2.81
CA ARG A 128 8.91 6.47 1.85
C ARG A 128 8.88 5.08 1.25
N VAL A 129 7.67 4.61 1.00
CA VAL A 129 7.44 3.39 0.22
C VAL A 129 7.67 3.71 -1.24
N GLN A 130 8.50 2.89 -1.90
CA GLN A 130 8.71 2.97 -3.35
C GLN A 130 8.52 1.58 -3.96
N SER A 131 8.22 1.55 -5.26
CA SER A 131 8.18 0.29 -5.98
C SER A 131 9.60 -0.21 -6.24
N THR A 132 9.82 -1.50 -6.04
CA THR A 132 11.07 -2.20 -6.32
C THR A 132 11.14 -2.75 -7.75
N GLN A 133 10.13 -2.47 -8.58
CA GLN A 133 10.14 -2.88 -9.98
C GLN A 133 11.13 -2.02 -10.77
N ASP A 134 11.98 -2.67 -11.56
CA ASP A 134 12.80 -1.99 -12.55
C ASP A 134 11.88 -1.22 -13.50
N TRP A 135 11.95 0.10 -13.43
CA TRP A 135 11.22 0.96 -14.34
C TRP A 135 11.74 0.68 -15.76
N GLN A 136 10.94 -0.02 -16.57
CA GLN A 136 11.16 -0.12 -18.00
C GLN A 136 10.50 1.08 -18.66
N ALA A 137 11.32 1.97 -19.25
CA ALA A 137 10.83 3.01 -20.13
C ALA A 137 10.07 2.38 -21.28
N ASP A 138 8.83 2.82 -21.52
CA ASP A 138 8.16 2.51 -22.77
C ASP A 138 8.74 3.42 -23.87
N GLU A 139 9.79 2.94 -24.55
CA GLU A 139 10.44 3.63 -25.67
C GLU A 139 9.61 3.57 -26.97
N SER A 140 8.41 2.99 -26.95
CA SER A 140 7.55 2.90 -28.14
C SER A 140 6.87 4.21 -28.52
N LEU A 141 6.95 5.23 -27.67
CA LEU A 141 6.38 6.54 -27.95
C LEU A 141 7.24 7.27 -28.99
N GLN A 142 6.74 7.39 -30.21
CA GLN A 142 7.32 8.28 -31.22
C GLN A 142 7.17 9.73 -30.76
N ILE A 143 8.21 10.26 -30.13
CA ILE A 143 8.33 11.66 -29.79
C ILE A 143 8.42 12.43 -31.11
N TRP A 144 7.58 13.44 -31.31
CA TRP A 144 7.59 14.22 -32.55
C TRP A 144 8.86 15.08 -32.62
N ASP A 145 9.69 14.83 -33.63
CA ASP A 145 11.01 15.46 -33.81
C ASP A 145 10.98 16.91 -34.32
N GLY A 146 9.80 17.53 -34.43
CA GLY A 146 9.66 18.96 -34.73
C GLY A 146 10.07 19.40 -36.13
N GLU A 147 10.46 18.51 -37.05
CA GLU A 147 10.70 18.90 -38.45
C GLU A 147 9.36 19.08 -39.18
N SER A 148 8.86 20.32 -39.13
CA SER A 148 7.88 20.80 -40.10
C SER A 148 8.53 20.84 -41.48
N MET A 149 7.94 20.09 -42.42
CA MET A 149 8.25 20.11 -43.85
C MET A 149 8.41 21.55 -44.37
N GLU A 150 9.60 21.88 -44.86
CA GLU A 150 9.80 22.98 -45.83
C GLU A 150 9.33 22.57 -47.23
#